data_AF-A0A2T3XW08-F1
#
_entry.id   AF-A0A2T3XW08-F1
#
_cell.length_a   1.000
_cell.length_b   1.000
_cell.length_c   1.000
_cell.angle_alpha   90.00
_cell.angle_beta   90.00
_cell.angle_gamma   90.00
#
_symmetry.space_group_name_H-M   'P 1'
#
loop_
_entity.id
_entity.type
_entity.pdbx_description
1 polymer ?
#
loop_
_entity_poly.entity_id
_entity_poly.type
_entity_poly.pdbx_seq_one_letter_code
_entity_poly.pdbx_strand_id
1 'polypeptide(L)'
;MFLVYGNTHVAEGMSMTKKILGRMFPESEKKLIIINNKATEAYRKTDDPIWEISGDNRLSEFTGWDHGYAFAKSALNLTANDLILFANDTFFRRSYREGGRSFLDFFNRPLIEGHDLTAESIGYLDDFPRDVELMGIRYRQWIRSNILFLPFNVCERLGKLTFPLPESEIFSSAPETFWSDSDKISDNWKAYISSWLFGTVNPDYPEYQLHWHSSQPVNHENFSFFKKKARAILSEHFLSARLFAMNCPIIDANFFEKLPDRHIAPYYS
;
A
#
# COMPACT_ATOMS: atom_id res chain seq x y z
N MET A 1 7.53 10.77 0.87
CA MET A 1 8.33 9.61 0.44
C MET A 1 7.77 9.06 -0.85
N PHE A 2 8.55 9.15 -1.94
CA PHE A 2 8.16 8.64 -3.24
C PHE A 2 9.08 7.49 -3.64
N LEU A 3 8.51 6.30 -3.83
CA LEU A 3 9.23 5.09 -4.16
C LEU A 3 9.13 4.77 -5.65
N VAL A 4 10.28 4.48 -6.26
CA VAL A 4 10.41 4.17 -7.68
C VAL A 4 11.25 2.92 -7.87
N TYR A 5 10.98 2.16 -8.93
CA TYR A 5 11.87 1.06 -9.34
C TYR A 5 12.84 1.51 -10.44
N GLY A 6 13.97 2.07 -10.04
CA GLY A 6 14.93 2.71 -10.95
C GLY A 6 14.58 4.17 -11.21
N ASN A 7 15.14 4.74 -12.28
CA ASN A 7 14.92 6.15 -12.63
C ASN A 7 13.67 6.37 -13.51
N THR A 8 12.91 5.31 -13.76
CA THR A 8 11.70 5.38 -14.58
C THR A 8 10.61 6.17 -13.85
N HIS A 9 9.92 7.06 -14.56
CA HIS A 9 8.77 7.83 -14.06
C HIS A 9 9.03 8.80 -12.90
N VAL A 10 10.30 9.05 -12.50
CA VAL A 10 10.62 9.98 -11.40
C VAL A 10 10.02 11.37 -11.64
N ALA A 11 10.28 11.95 -12.81
CA ALA A 11 9.81 13.30 -13.14
C ALA A 11 8.28 13.41 -13.15
N GLU A 12 7.59 12.40 -13.71
CA GLU A 12 6.14 12.36 -13.77
C GLU A 12 5.52 12.20 -12.38
N GLY A 13 6.01 11.23 -11.59
CA GLY A 13 5.55 11.00 -10.23
C GLY A 13 5.80 12.20 -9.31
N MET A 14 6.93 12.90 -9.47
CA MET A 14 7.21 14.15 -8.78
C MET A 14 6.22 15.26 -9.18
N SER A 15 5.94 15.41 -10.47
CA SER A 15 4.96 16.40 -10.96
C SER A 15 3.57 16.13 -10.38
N MET A 16 3.13 14.87 -10.38
CA MET A 16 1.85 14.46 -9.82
C MET A 16 1.80 14.63 -8.30
N THR A 17 2.87 14.27 -7.59
CA THR A 17 2.99 14.48 -6.14
C THR A 17 2.88 15.96 -5.79
N LYS A 18 3.60 16.84 -6.52
CA LYS A 18 3.53 18.29 -6.32
C LYS A 18 2.11 18.84 -6.56
N LYS A 19 1.41 18.34 -7.59
CA LYS A 19 0.01 18.72 -7.85
C LYS A 19 -0.92 18.33 -6.70
N ILE A 20 -0.82 17.09 -6.21
CA ILE A 20 -1.62 16.59 -5.10
C ILE A 20 -1.35 17.43 -3.83
N LEU A 21 -0.07 17.59 -3.47
CA LEU A 21 0.32 18.38 -2.30
C LEU A 21 -0.07 19.85 -2.42
N GLY A 22 -0.03 20.44 -3.63
CA GLY A 22 -0.47 21.82 -3.86
C GLY A 22 -1.98 22.01 -3.70
N ARG A 23 -2.79 21.00 -4.07
CA ARG A 23 -4.25 21.04 -3.91
C ARG A 23 -4.69 20.80 -2.46
N MET A 24 -3.99 19.95 -1.73
CA MET A 24 -4.34 19.61 -0.34
C MET A 24 -3.70 20.59 0.65
N PHE A 25 -2.41 20.89 0.48
CA PHE A 25 -1.57 21.59 1.46
C PHE A 25 -0.83 22.77 0.82
N PRO A 26 -1.52 23.79 0.29
CA PRO A 26 -0.87 24.89 -0.42
C PRO A 26 0.19 25.61 0.43
N GLU A 27 -0.08 25.81 1.72
CA GLU A 27 0.74 26.60 2.64
C GLU A 27 1.80 25.80 3.41
N SER A 28 1.85 24.47 3.24
CA SER A 28 2.81 23.63 3.99
C SER A 28 4.23 23.68 3.41
N GLU A 29 5.24 23.51 4.25
CA GLU A 29 6.57 23.12 3.79
C GLU A 29 6.53 21.70 3.19
N LYS A 30 7.34 21.44 2.16
CA LYS A 30 7.32 20.18 1.41
C LYS A 30 8.74 19.67 1.24
N LYS A 31 9.05 18.56 1.91
CA LYS A 31 10.33 17.85 1.82
C LYS A 31 10.13 16.53 1.07
N LEU A 32 10.97 16.26 0.07
CA LEU A 32 10.81 15.08 -0.77
C LEU A 32 11.98 14.12 -0.61
N ILE A 33 11.66 12.87 -0.23
CA ILE A 33 12.61 11.76 -0.27
C ILE A 33 12.18 10.83 -1.41
N ILE A 34 13.07 10.62 -2.36
CA ILE A 34 12.96 9.64 -3.44
C ILE A 34 13.69 8.36 -3.00
N ILE A 35 12.99 7.23 -3.06
CA ILE A 35 13.52 5.92 -2.69
C ILE A 35 13.64 5.10 -3.96
N ASN A 36 14.87 4.83 -4.39
CA ASN A 36 15.13 4.01 -5.57
C ASN A 36 15.30 2.55 -5.18
N ASN A 37 14.27 1.75 -5.47
CA ASN A 37 14.22 0.33 -5.14
C ASN A 37 14.90 -0.58 -6.19
N LYS A 38 15.55 -0.02 -7.22
CA LYS A 38 16.39 -0.81 -8.15
C LYS A 38 17.88 -0.75 -7.78
N ALA A 39 18.26 0.15 -6.88
CA ALA A 39 19.64 0.35 -6.47
C ALA A 39 20.28 -0.96 -6.00
N THR A 40 21.43 -1.32 -6.56
CA THR A 40 22.19 -2.52 -6.16
C THR A 40 23.12 -2.24 -4.99
N GLU A 41 23.48 -0.98 -4.78
CA GLU A 41 24.35 -0.53 -3.69
C GLU A 41 23.66 0.57 -2.90
N ALA A 42 23.98 0.64 -1.61
CA ALA A 42 23.45 1.67 -0.73
C ALA A 42 24.02 3.04 -1.11
N TYR A 43 23.16 4.02 -1.38
CA TYR A 43 23.58 5.39 -1.66
C TYR A 43 22.63 6.42 -1.06
N ARG A 44 23.14 7.64 -0.91
CA ARG A 44 22.40 8.81 -0.48
C ARG A 44 22.89 10.03 -1.26
N LYS A 45 21.98 10.71 -1.95
CA LYS A 45 22.17 12.09 -2.43
C LYS A 45 21.34 12.98 -1.54
N THR A 46 21.98 13.97 -0.93
CA THR A 46 21.38 14.72 0.18
C THR A 46 21.25 16.21 -0.13
N ASP A 47 20.86 16.52 -1.35
CA ASP A 47 20.65 17.90 -1.76
C ASP A 47 19.25 18.35 -1.31
N ASP A 48 19.18 19.26 -0.34
CA ASP A 48 17.92 19.90 0.07
C ASP A 48 17.30 20.65 -1.13
N PRO A 49 15.99 20.51 -1.44
CA PRO A 49 14.92 19.82 -0.71
C PRO A 49 14.51 18.44 -1.23
N ILE A 50 15.37 17.80 -2.03
CA ILE A 50 15.12 16.51 -2.66
C ILE A 50 16.24 15.52 -2.33
N TRP A 51 15.99 14.68 -1.34
CA TRP A 51 16.87 13.59 -1.00
C TRP A 51 16.58 12.37 -1.87
N GLU A 52 17.63 11.69 -2.35
CA GLU A 52 17.52 10.43 -3.08
C GLU A 52 18.30 9.36 -2.35
N ILE A 53 17.64 8.27 -1.98
CA ILE A 53 18.28 7.14 -1.27
C ILE A 53 17.98 5.82 -1.98
N SER A 54 18.85 4.85 -1.81
CA SER A 54 18.61 3.46 -2.19
C SER A 54 17.59 2.79 -1.25
N GLY A 55 16.61 2.10 -1.82
CA GLY A 55 15.87 1.05 -1.12
C GLY A 55 16.63 -0.29 -1.15
N ASP A 56 15.98 -1.38 -0.73
CA ASP A 56 16.54 -2.73 -0.82
C ASP A 56 15.66 -3.72 -1.60
N ASN A 57 14.42 -3.32 -1.91
CA ASN A 57 13.43 -4.12 -2.64
C ASN A 57 13.19 -5.54 -2.12
N ARG A 58 13.62 -5.88 -0.89
CA ARG A 58 13.45 -7.22 -0.32
C ARG A 58 11.98 -7.55 -0.19
N LEU A 59 11.17 -6.62 0.31
CA LEU A 59 9.71 -6.74 0.41
C LEU A 59 9.01 -5.62 -0.38
N SER A 60 9.51 -5.37 -1.59
CA SER A 60 8.95 -4.35 -2.51
C SER A 60 8.89 -2.97 -1.87
N GLU A 61 7.76 -2.26 -1.96
CA GLU A 61 7.61 -0.88 -1.50
C GLU A 61 7.78 -0.71 0.02
N PHE A 62 7.40 -1.70 0.83
CA PHE A 62 7.37 -1.57 2.29
C PHE A 62 8.75 -1.50 2.93
N THR A 63 9.73 -2.30 2.46
CA THR A 63 11.11 -2.15 2.95
C THR A 63 11.75 -0.86 2.47
N GLY A 64 11.42 -0.42 1.25
CA GLY A 64 11.88 0.87 0.74
C GLY A 64 11.36 2.02 1.60
N TRP A 65 10.08 2.01 1.97
CA TRP A 65 9.51 3.01 2.88
C TRP A 65 10.05 2.90 4.31
N ASP A 66 10.29 1.70 4.85
CA ASP A 66 10.97 1.54 6.14
C ASP A 66 12.36 2.24 6.11
N HIS A 67 13.11 2.08 5.02
CA HIS A 67 14.40 2.76 4.83
C HIS A 67 14.24 4.28 4.69
N GLY A 68 13.26 4.73 3.88
CA GLY A 68 12.94 6.13 3.71
C GLY A 68 12.53 6.82 5.00
N TYR A 69 11.73 6.15 5.82
CA TYR A 69 11.26 6.68 7.08
C TYR A 69 12.40 6.77 8.10
N ALA A 70 13.23 5.74 8.21
CA ALA A 70 14.42 5.76 9.05
C ALA A 70 15.38 6.91 8.67
N PHE A 71 15.59 7.12 7.36
CA PHE A 71 16.35 8.26 6.86
C PHE A 71 15.69 9.60 7.25
N ALA A 72 14.39 9.75 7.00
CA ALA A 72 13.64 10.96 7.30
C ALA A 72 13.74 11.35 8.78
N LYS A 73 13.60 10.38 9.69
CA LYS A 73 13.77 10.60 11.14
C LYS A 73 15.15 11.15 11.48
N SER A 74 16.19 10.62 10.85
CA SER A 74 17.58 11.04 11.11
C SER A 74 17.94 12.40 10.50
N ALA A 75 17.30 12.78 9.39
CA ALA A 75 17.76 13.89 8.54
C ALA A 75 16.85 15.11 8.59
N LEU A 76 15.55 14.95 8.87
CA LEU A 76 14.55 16.01 8.62
C LEU A 76 13.91 16.60 9.89
N ASN A 77 14.36 16.22 11.10
CA ASN A 77 13.83 16.67 12.39
C ASN A 77 12.29 16.58 12.46
N LEU A 78 11.74 15.40 12.15
CA LEU A 78 10.29 15.18 12.15
C LEU A 78 9.69 15.40 13.55
N THR A 79 8.48 15.94 13.59
CA THR A 79 7.71 16.32 14.76
C THR A 79 6.29 15.74 14.69
N ALA A 80 5.55 15.82 15.79
CA ALA A 80 4.14 15.39 15.87
C ALA A 80 3.20 16.12 14.88
N ASN A 81 3.60 17.27 14.34
CA ASN A 81 2.82 18.05 13.38
C ASN A 81 3.10 17.65 11.93
N ASP A 82 4.04 16.74 11.68
CA ASP A 82 4.38 16.31 10.33
C ASP A 82 3.44 15.22 9.81
N LEU A 83 3.02 15.39 8.56
CA LEU A 83 2.24 14.43 7.80
C LEU A 83 3.11 13.79 6.72
N ILE A 84 3.09 12.46 6.66
CA ILE A 84 4.00 11.71 5.81
C ILE A 84 3.22 11.08 4.65
N LEU A 85 3.47 11.57 3.44
CA LEU A 85 3.01 10.93 2.21
C LEU A 85 3.89 9.73 1.86
N PHE A 86 3.30 8.55 1.78
CA PHE A 86 3.88 7.36 1.15
C PHE A 86 3.25 7.15 -0.22
N ALA A 87 4.06 7.14 -1.26
CA ALA A 87 3.60 6.94 -2.62
C ALA A 87 4.59 6.05 -3.38
N ASN A 88 4.08 5.21 -4.28
CA ASN A 88 4.90 4.43 -5.22
C ASN A 88 4.52 4.76 -6.67
N ASP A 89 5.38 4.43 -7.64
CA ASP A 89 5.15 4.83 -9.04
C ASP A 89 3.82 4.36 -9.66
N THR A 90 3.11 3.41 -9.05
CA THR A 90 1.83 2.91 -9.58
C THR A 90 0.65 3.86 -9.38
N PHE A 91 0.73 4.86 -8.49
CA PHE A 91 -0.42 5.70 -8.14
C PHE A 91 -0.94 6.56 -9.31
N PHE A 92 -0.05 7.04 -10.17
CA PHE A 92 -0.40 7.87 -11.33
C PHE A 92 -0.42 7.09 -12.65
N ARG A 93 0.15 5.88 -12.66
CA ARG A 93 0.22 5.04 -13.86
C ARG A 93 -1.08 4.31 -14.15
N ARG A 94 -1.95 4.16 -13.14
CA ARG A 94 -3.24 3.48 -13.31
C ARG A 94 -4.35 4.51 -13.53
N SER A 95 -4.91 4.49 -14.73
CA SER A 95 -6.03 5.30 -15.17
C SER A 95 -7.36 4.83 -14.56
N TYR A 96 -7.48 4.74 -13.24
CA TYR A 96 -8.77 4.50 -12.60
C TYR A 96 -9.62 5.77 -12.76
N ARG A 97 -10.40 5.78 -13.84
CA ARG A 97 -11.33 6.84 -14.18
C ARG A 97 -12.73 6.27 -14.23
N GLU A 98 -13.61 6.80 -13.41
CA GLU A 98 -15.04 6.49 -13.44
C GLU A 98 -15.79 7.81 -13.63
N GLY A 99 -16.75 7.82 -14.56
CA GLY A 99 -17.47 9.05 -14.93
C GLY A 99 -16.55 10.20 -15.41
N GLY A 100 -15.36 9.87 -15.93
CA GLY A 100 -14.35 10.85 -16.37
C GLY A 100 -13.47 11.46 -15.28
N ARG A 101 -13.65 11.11 -14.00
CA ARG A 101 -12.83 11.60 -12.88
C ARG A 101 -11.81 10.56 -12.46
N SER A 102 -10.58 10.99 -12.23
CA SER A 102 -9.54 10.13 -11.66
C SER A 102 -9.72 10.04 -10.14
N PHE A 103 -9.44 8.88 -9.53
CA PHE A 103 -9.42 8.78 -8.07
C PHE A 103 -8.45 9.80 -7.42
N LEU A 104 -7.38 10.17 -8.15
CA LEU A 104 -6.44 11.20 -7.70
C LEU A 104 -7.08 12.59 -7.58
N ASP A 105 -8.20 12.86 -8.26
CA ASP A 105 -8.88 14.16 -8.21
C ASP A 105 -9.53 14.43 -6.85
N PHE A 106 -9.81 13.37 -6.09
CA PHE A 106 -10.34 13.46 -4.73
C PHE A 106 -9.30 13.89 -3.69
N PHE A 107 -8.00 13.76 -3.99
CA PHE A 107 -6.94 14.29 -3.14
C PHE A 107 -6.79 15.81 -3.31
N ASN A 108 -7.66 16.54 -2.61
CA ASN A 108 -7.80 18.00 -2.65
C ASN A 108 -8.19 18.55 -1.26
N ARG A 109 -8.31 19.89 -1.13
CA ARG A 109 -8.61 20.53 0.16
C ARG A 109 -9.95 20.12 0.80
N PRO A 110 -11.07 20.04 0.06
CA PRO A 110 -12.33 19.53 0.61
C PRO A 110 -12.22 18.16 1.30
N LEU A 111 -11.33 17.26 0.85
CA LEU A 111 -11.13 15.95 1.49
C LEU A 111 -10.67 16.05 2.94
N ILE A 112 -9.89 17.08 3.29
CA ILE A 112 -9.19 17.19 4.56
C ILE A 112 -9.75 18.32 5.45
N GLU A 113 -10.77 19.03 4.98
CA GLU A 113 -11.35 20.16 5.70
C GLU A 113 -12.10 19.67 6.95
N GLY A 114 -11.75 20.21 8.12
CA GLY A 114 -12.36 19.83 9.41
C GLY A 114 -11.77 18.59 10.07
N HIS A 115 -10.74 17.96 9.49
CA HIS A 115 -10.07 16.78 10.03
C HIS A 115 -8.81 17.12 10.86
N ASP A 116 -8.48 16.26 11.83
CA ASP A 116 -7.23 16.32 12.60
C ASP A 116 -6.12 15.53 11.89
N LEU A 117 -5.35 16.23 11.06
CA LEU A 117 -4.26 15.65 10.28
C LEU A 117 -3.04 15.21 11.11
N THR A 118 -3.05 15.41 12.43
CA THR A 118 -2.04 14.87 13.34
C THR A 118 -2.40 13.49 13.90
N ALA A 119 -3.66 13.06 13.71
CA ALA A 119 -4.20 11.81 14.24
C ALA A 119 -4.85 10.92 13.16
N GLU A 120 -5.32 11.50 12.06
CA GLU A 120 -6.07 10.81 11.01
C GLU A 120 -5.19 10.48 9.79
N SER A 121 -5.30 9.24 9.31
CA SER A 121 -4.65 8.80 8.07
C SER A 121 -5.50 9.15 6.85
N ILE A 122 -4.90 9.30 5.66
CA ILE A 122 -5.64 9.60 4.43
C ILE A 122 -5.27 8.59 3.35
N GLY A 123 -6.25 8.02 2.67
CA GLY A 123 -6.00 7.26 1.44
C GLY A 123 -7.25 6.63 0.88
N TYR A 124 -7.08 5.85 -0.18
CA TYR A 124 -8.19 5.16 -0.82
C TYR A 124 -8.53 3.89 -0.05
N LEU A 125 -9.74 3.80 0.53
CA LEU A 125 -10.19 2.57 1.17
C LEU A 125 -10.89 1.63 0.19
N ASP A 126 -10.37 0.42 0.14
CA ASP A 126 -10.97 -0.74 -0.48
C ASP A 126 -11.39 -1.74 0.62
N ASP A 127 -12.06 -2.83 0.27
CA ASP A 127 -12.61 -3.74 1.26
C ASP A 127 -12.88 -5.16 0.77
N PHE A 128 -13.06 -6.05 1.74
CA PHE A 128 -13.32 -7.45 1.55
C PHE A 128 -14.84 -7.73 1.61
N PRO A 129 -15.30 -8.76 0.90
CA PRO A 129 -16.68 -9.22 1.01
C PRO A 129 -17.05 -9.65 2.44
N ARG A 130 -16.08 -10.16 3.20
CA ARG A 130 -16.21 -10.61 4.59
C ARG A 130 -15.09 -10.04 5.46
N ASP A 131 -15.31 -10.02 6.76
CA ASP A 131 -14.22 -9.74 7.70
C ASP A 131 -13.14 -10.82 7.56
N VAL A 132 -11.89 -10.39 7.51
CA VAL A 132 -10.70 -11.23 7.48
C VAL A 132 -9.89 -11.00 8.75
N GLU A 133 -8.96 -11.90 9.03
CA GLU A 133 -8.07 -11.80 10.18
C GLU A 133 -6.60 -11.98 9.78
N LEU A 134 -5.75 -11.09 10.31
CA LEU A 134 -4.29 -11.17 10.23
C LEU A 134 -3.71 -10.98 11.63
N MET A 135 -2.89 -11.91 12.11
CA MET A 135 -2.24 -11.86 13.43
C MET A 135 -3.22 -11.63 14.60
N GLY A 136 -4.43 -12.19 14.54
CA GLY A 136 -5.47 -11.98 15.55
C GLY A 136 -6.25 -10.66 15.42
N ILE A 137 -5.97 -9.85 14.38
CA ILE A 137 -6.65 -8.58 14.15
C ILE A 137 -7.70 -8.77 13.07
N ARG A 138 -8.98 -8.64 13.46
CA ARG A 138 -10.13 -8.70 12.55
C ARG A 138 -10.40 -7.34 11.92
N TYR A 139 -10.57 -7.30 10.61
CA TYR A 139 -10.82 -6.08 9.85
C TYR A 139 -11.47 -6.41 8.50
N ARG A 140 -12.06 -5.40 7.83
CA ARG A 140 -12.76 -5.58 6.55
C ARG A 140 -12.29 -4.65 5.43
N GLN A 141 -11.59 -3.58 5.76
CA GLN A 141 -11.20 -2.55 4.79
C GLN A 141 -9.69 -2.40 4.79
N TRP A 142 -9.10 -1.91 3.70
CA TRP A 142 -7.69 -1.58 3.68
C TRP A 142 -7.42 -0.31 2.89
N ILE A 143 -6.39 0.42 3.32
CA ILE A 143 -5.86 1.57 2.59
C ILE A 143 -4.93 1.08 1.49
N ARG A 144 -5.16 1.51 0.25
CA ARG A 144 -4.27 1.14 -0.86
C ARG A 144 -2.92 1.84 -0.70
N SER A 145 -1.84 1.07 -0.83
CA SER A 145 -0.48 1.57 -0.57
C SER A 145 0.12 2.36 -1.73
N ASN A 146 -0.53 2.40 -2.90
CA ASN A 146 -0.07 3.22 -4.01
C ASN A 146 0.07 4.70 -3.63
N ILE A 147 -0.86 5.23 -2.84
CA ILE A 147 -0.77 6.57 -2.23
C ILE A 147 -1.53 6.62 -0.91
N LEU A 148 -0.83 6.94 0.17
CA LEU A 148 -1.43 7.19 1.49
C LEU A 148 -0.67 8.26 2.28
N PHE A 149 -1.35 8.88 3.23
CA PHE A 149 -0.77 9.79 4.20
C PHE A 149 -0.94 9.22 5.60
N LEU A 150 0.14 9.21 6.38
CA LEU A 150 0.14 8.83 7.78
C LEU A 150 0.73 9.98 8.62
N PRO A 151 0.07 10.39 9.71
CA PRO A 151 0.68 11.31 10.66
C PRO A 151 1.95 10.72 11.28
N PHE A 152 2.93 11.57 11.62
CA PHE A 152 4.18 11.11 12.23
C PHE A 152 3.94 10.26 13.50
N ASN A 153 3.02 10.67 14.36
CA ASN A 153 2.68 9.93 15.58
C ASN A 153 2.08 8.54 15.29
N VAL A 154 1.33 8.41 14.19
CA VAL A 154 0.78 7.12 13.74
C VAL A 154 1.89 6.22 13.21
N CYS A 155 2.83 6.77 12.44
CA CYS A 155 4.03 6.04 12.00
C CYS A 155 4.86 5.52 13.19
N GLU A 156 5.06 6.34 14.22
CA GLU A 156 5.79 5.93 15.43
C GLU A 156 5.11 4.76 16.16
N ARG A 157 3.77 4.75 16.20
CA ARG A 157 2.98 3.65 16.81
C ARG A 157 2.97 2.39 15.94
N LEU A 158 2.92 2.53 14.63
CA LEU A 158 2.97 1.41 13.69
C LEU A 158 4.32 0.70 13.73
N GLY A 159 5.41 1.46 13.85
CA GLY A 159 6.77 0.93 13.68
C GLY A 159 7.00 0.49 12.23
N LYS A 160 7.54 -0.72 12.04
CA LYS A 160 7.82 -1.25 10.69
C LYS A 160 6.54 -1.44 9.87
N LEU A 161 6.58 -1.07 8.60
CA LEU A 161 5.43 -1.20 7.69
C LEU A 161 5.33 -2.61 7.09
N THR A 162 6.41 -3.39 7.16
CA THR A 162 6.48 -4.75 6.65
C THR A 162 5.72 -5.77 7.51
N PHE A 163 5.13 -6.79 6.87
CA PHE A 163 4.53 -7.91 7.59
C PHE A 163 5.61 -8.74 8.33
N PRO A 164 5.41 -9.05 9.63
CA PRO A 164 6.50 -9.49 10.50
C PRO A 164 6.86 -10.97 10.38
N LEU A 165 5.99 -11.83 9.84
CA LEU A 165 6.26 -13.27 9.81
C LEU A 165 7.38 -13.65 8.84
N PRO A 166 8.21 -14.66 9.16
CA PRO A 166 9.18 -15.20 8.22
C PRO A 166 8.48 -15.86 7.04
N GLU A 167 9.20 -16.02 5.92
CA GLU A 167 8.63 -16.57 4.68
C GLU A 167 8.01 -17.97 4.88
N SER A 168 8.68 -18.83 5.65
CA SER A 168 8.23 -20.19 5.96
C SER A 168 6.94 -20.26 6.79
N GLU A 169 6.58 -19.18 7.49
CA GLU A 169 5.31 -19.09 8.21
C GLU A 169 4.19 -18.52 7.35
N ILE A 170 4.47 -17.96 6.18
CA ILE A 170 3.48 -17.38 5.26
C ILE A 170 3.20 -18.34 4.09
N PHE A 171 4.26 -18.91 3.53
CA PHE A 171 4.20 -19.73 2.32
C PHE A 171 4.69 -21.14 2.58
N SER A 172 4.16 -22.10 1.85
CA SER A 172 4.73 -23.45 1.83
C SER A 172 5.98 -23.52 0.95
N SER A 173 6.57 -24.71 0.86
CA SER A 173 7.66 -25.01 -0.06
C SER A 173 7.20 -25.36 -1.48
N ALA A 174 5.90 -25.53 -1.73
CA ALA A 174 5.38 -26.12 -2.97
C ALA A 174 4.27 -25.24 -3.60
N PRO A 175 4.30 -24.99 -4.93
CA PRO A 175 3.29 -24.17 -5.62
C PRO A 175 1.84 -24.62 -5.39
N GLU A 176 1.60 -25.93 -5.33
CA GLU A 176 0.27 -26.55 -5.20
C GLU A 176 -0.40 -26.22 -3.87
N THR A 177 0.41 -25.91 -2.86
CA THR A 177 -0.01 -25.56 -1.51
C THR A 177 0.53 -24.19 -1.14
N PHE A 178 0.46 -23.20 -2.04
CA PHE A 178 1.13 -21.89 -1.95
C PHE A 178 1.26 -21.28 -0.54
N TRP A 179 0.19 -21.35 0.28
CA TRP A 179 0.15 -20.86 1.65
C TRP A 179 0.63 -21.90 2.66
N SER A 180 1.26 -21.45 3.74
CA SER A 180 1.51 -22.31 4.91
C SER A 180 0.21 -22.66 5.65
N ASP A 181 0.27 -23.69 6.50
CA ASP A 181 -0.79 -24.07 7.43
C ASP A 181 -0.91 -23.14 8.65
N SER A 182 -0.25 -21.97 8.62
CA SER A 182 -0.28 -21.01 9.74
C SER A 182 -1.68 -20.47 9.99
N ASP A 183 -2.08 -20.43 11.27
CA ASP A 183 -3.32 -19.83 11.76
C ASP A 183 -3.25 -18.30 11.86
N LYS A 184 -2.08 -17.70 11.63
CA LYS A 184 -1.86 -16.25 11.72
C LYS A 184 -2.43 -15.47 10.55
N ILE A 185 -2.85 -16.16 9.49
CA ILE A 185 -3.49 -15.59 8.32
C ILE A 185 -4.74 -16.41 8.09
N SER A 186 -5.91 -15.78 8.25
CA SER A 186 -7.19 -16.45 8.06
C SER A 186 -7.35 -17.08 6.67
N ASP A 187 -8.07 -18.21 6.61
CA ASP A 187 -8.27 -18.95 5.37
C ASP A 187 -9.06 -18.15 4.32
N ASN A 188 -10.00 -17.32 4.76
CA ASN A 188 -10.74 -16.46 3.85
C ASN A 188 -9.88 -15.33 3.27
N TRP A 189 -8.86 -14.84 3.99
CA TRP A 189 -7.87 -13.92 3.40
C TRP A 189 -7.01 -14.65 2.36
N LYS A 190 -6.51 -15.84 2.69
CA LYS A 190 -5.72 -16.69 1.76
C LYS A 190 -6.51 -16.96 0.49
N ALA A 191 -7.80 -17.31 0.60
CA ALA A 191 -8.68 -17.56 -0.53
C ALA A 191 -8.90 -16.31 -1.39
N TYR A 192 -9.16 -15.14 -0.78
CA TYR A 192 -9.34 -13.88 -1.51
C TYR A 192 -8.10 -13.53 -2.34
N ILE A 193 -6.91 -13.65 -1.73
CA ILE A 193 -5.66 -13.37 -2.42
C ILE A 193 -5.32 -14.43 -3.48
N SER A 194 -5.66 -15.69 -3.25
CA SER A 194 -5.52 -16.74 -4.27
C SER A 194 -6.42 -16.48 -5.49
N SER A 195 -7.67 -16.04 -5.29
CA SER A 195 -8.52 -15.58 -6.38
C SER A 195 -7.86 -14.42 -7.14
N TRP A 196 -7.41 -13.41 -6.39
CA TRP A 196 -6.82 -12.21 -6.96
C TRP A 196 -5.55 -12.48 -7.78
N LEU A 197 -4.64 -13.31 -7.27
CA LEU A 197 -3.33 -13.56 -7.88
C LEU A 197 -3.32 -14.70 -8.89
N PHE A 198 -4.14 -15.73 -8.69
CA PHE A 198 -4.08 -16.97 -9.47
C PHE A 198 -5.37 -17.27 -10.24
N GLY A 199 -6.45 -16.54 -9.99
CA GLY A 199 -7.77 -16.87 -10.50
C GLY A 199 -8.35 -18.14 -9.85
N THR A 200 -7.85 -18.53 -8.69
CA THR A 200 -8.34 -19.71 -7.97
C THR A 200 -9.71 -19.45 -7.38
N VAL A 201 -10.68 -20.29 -7.74
CA VAL A 201 -12.01 -20.30 -7.11
C VAL A 201 -11.99 -21.23 -5.91
N ASN A 202 -12.38 -20.73 -4.75
CA ASN A 202 -12.57 -21.53 -3.54
C ASN A 202 -14.07 -21.75 -3.30
N PRO A 203 -14.57 -23.00 -3.30
CA PRO A 203 -15.99 -23.30 -3.07
C PRO A 203 -16.56 -22.78 -1.74
N ASP A 204 -15.75 -22.62 -0.70
CA ASP A 204 -16.17 -22.08 0.60
C ASP A 204 -16.37 -20.56 0.58
N TYR A 205 -15.82 -19.90 -0.45
CA TYR A 205 -15.87 -18.45 -0.67
C TYR A 205 -16.24 -18.13 -2.13
N PRO A 206 -17.46 -18.51 -2.58
CA PRO A 206 -17.88 -18.40 -3.98
C PRO A 206 -17.94 -16.97 -4.50
N GLU A 207 -17.99 -15.96 -3.63
CA GLU A 207 -17.97 -14.55 -3.98
C GLU A 207 -16.57 -14.00 -4.31
N TYR A 208 -15.49 -14.78 -4.10
CA TYR A 208 -14.15 -14.36 -4.45
C TYR A 208 -13.87 -14.71 -5.92
N GLN A 209 -14.20 -13.78 -6.82
CA GLN A 209 -14.06 -13.99 -8.26
C GLN A 209 -13.15 -12.95 -8.95
N LEU A 210 -12.74 -11.92 -8.22
CA LEU A 210 -11.83 -10.90 -8.74
C LEU A 210 -10.45 -11.49 -9.02
N HIS A 211 -9.86 -11.05 -10.13
CA HIS A 211 -8.49 -11.36 -10.50
C HIS A 211 -7.80 -10.13 -11.09
N TRP A 212 -6.51 -10.01 -10.78
CA TRP A 212 -5.65 -8.98 -11.33
C TRP A 212 -5.37 -9.24 -12.82
N HIS A 213 -5.11 -8.19 -13.62
CA HIS A 213 -4.73 -8.32 -15.04
C HIS A 213 -3.48 -9.20 -15.30
N SER A 214 -2.65 -9.46 -14.30
CA SER A 214 -1.48 -10.36 -14.38
C SER A 214 -1.70 -11.67 -13.63
N SER A 215 -2.96 -11.99 -13.34
CA SER A 215 -3.35 -13.26 -12.73
C SER A 215 -3.00 -14.41 -13.66
N GLN A 216 -2.41 -15.46 -13.10
CA GLN A 216 -2.09 -16.70 -13.79
C GLN A 216 -1.92 -17.82 -12.75
N PRO A 217 -2.22 -19.08 -13.10
CA PRO A 217 -1.99 -20.21 -12.20
C PRO A 217 -0.56 -20.25 -11.68
N VAL A 218 -0.40 -20.52 -10.38
CA VAL A 218 0.92 -20.64 -9.76
C VAL A 218 1.62 -21.93 -10.22
N ASN A 219 2.90 -21.83 -10.51
CA ASN A 219 3.79 -22.92 -10.89
C ASN A 219 5.21 -22.64 -10.41
N HIS A 220 6.13 -23.57 -10.61
CA HIS A 220 7.52 -23.41 -10.15
C HIS A 220 8.24 -22.18 -10.73
N GLU A 221 7.92 -21.76 -11.95
CA GLU A 221 8.58 -20.63 -12.62
C GLU A 221 8.15 -19.28 -12.04
N ASN A 222 6.86 -19.14 -11.69
CA ASN A 222 6.30 -17.89 -11.17
C ASN A 222 6.13 -17.86 -9.64
N PHE A 223 6.47 -18.95 -8.94
CA PHE A 223 6.26 -19.08 -7.49
C PHE A 223 6.94 -17.97 -6.67
N SER A 224 8.22 -17.69 -6.94
CA SER A 224 8.98 -16.64 -6.23
C SER A 224 8.38 -15.25 -6.46
N PHE A 225 7.97 -14.95 -7.70
CA PHE A 225 7.31 -13.71 -8.05
C PHE A 225 6.01 -13.54 -7.24
N PHE A 226 5.18 -14.58 -7.19
CA PHE A 226 3.92 -14.52 -6.47
C PHE A 226 4.09 -14.47 -4.96
N LYS A 227 5.07 -15.16 -4.36
CA LYS A 227 5.41 -14.99 -2.93
C LYS A 227 5.74 -13.53 -2.61
N LYS A 228 6.57 -12.90 -3.44
CA LYS A 228 6.91 -11.47 -3.27
C LYS A 228 5.67 -10.58 -3.39
N LYS A 229 4.81 -10.84 -4.39
CA LYS A 229 3.57 -10.06 -4.61
C LYS A 229 2.58 -10.22 -3.46
N ALA A 230 2.32 -11.45 -3.04
CA ALA A 230 1.46 -11.78 -1.90
C ALA A 230 1.96 -11.12 -0.62
N ARG A 231 3.28 -11.12 -0.37
CA ARG A 231 3.87 -10.49 0.81
C ARG A 231 3.75 -8.96 0.82
N ALA A 232 3.83 -8.32 -0.35
CA ALA A 232 3.55 -6.89 -0.47
C ALA A 232 2.09 -6.58 -0.12
N ILE A 233 1.13 -7.34 -0.69
CA ILE A 233 -0.30 -7.19 -0.37
C ILE A 233 -0.56 -7.46 1.12
N LEU A 234 0.07 -8.48 1.70
CA LEU A 234 -0.03 -8.80 3.11
C LEU A 234 0.47 -7.65 4.00
N SER A 235 1.53 -6.96 3.59
CA SER A 235 2.04 -5.77 4.30
C SER A 235 1.07 -4.59 4.19
N GLU A 236 0.46 -4.35 3.03
CA GLU A 236 -0.59 -3.33 2.82
C GLU A 236 -1.81 -3.58 3.71
N HIS A 237 -2.29 -4.82 3.69
CA HIS A 237 -3.45 -5.27 4.44
C HIS A 237 -3.20 -5.21 5.95
N PHE A 238 -2.02 -5.64 6.40
CA PHE A 238 -1.66 -5.62 7.82
C PHE A 238 -1.35 -4.21 8.36
N LEU A 239 -0.84 -3.30 7.53
CA LEU A 239 -0.77 -1.88 7.86
C LEU A 239 -2.17 -1.37 8.23
N SER A 240 -3.16 -1.66 7.38
CA SER A 240 -4.55 -1.27 7.62
C SER A 240 -5.14 -1.92 8.87
N ALA A 241 -4.95 -3.23 9.04
CA ALA A 241 -5.39 -3.94 10.23
C ALA A 241 -4.87 -3.27 11.52
N ARG A 242 -3.58 -2.90 11.55
CA ARG A 242 -2.99 -2.19 12.69
C ARG A 242 -3.55 -0.78 12.90
N LEU A 243 -3.84 -0.03 11.83
CA LEU A 243 -4.50 1.28 11.92
C LEU A 243 -5.87 1.14 12.62
N PHE A 244 -6.68 0.14 12.22
CA PHE A 244 -7.97 -0.13 12.88
C PHE A 244 -7.80 -0.60 14.33
N ALA A 245 -6.89 -1.54 14.59
CA ALA A 245 -6.63 -2.04 15.95
C ALA A 245 -6.20 -0.94 16.92
N MET A 246 -5.56 0.11 16.40
CA MET A 246 -5.08 1.24 17.20
C MET A 246 -6.06 2.43 17.24
N ASN A 247 -7.28 2.24 16.70
CA ASN A 247 -8.33 3.24 16.54
C ASN A 247 -7.86 4.52 15.83
N CYS A 248 -6.98 4.38 14.83
CA CYS A 248 -6.60 5.51 13.96
C CYS A 248 -7.70 5.72 12.91
N PRO A 249 -8.38 6.88 12.89
CA PRO A 249 -9.36 7.17 11.85
C PRO A 249 -8.69 7.28 10.47
N ILE A 250 -9.43 6.93 9.43
CA ILE A 250 -8.98 7.01 8.04
C ILE A 250 -9.98 7.86 7.26
N ILE A 251 -9.48 8.92 6.65
CA ILE A 251 -10.18 9.78 5.71
C ILE A 251 -10.21 9.05 4.36
N ASP A 252 -11.39 8.56 3.98
CA ASP A 252 -11.59 7.77 2.77
C ASP A 252 -11.58 8.67 1.52
N ALA A 253 -10.59 8.48 0.66
CA ALA A 253 -10.50 9.13 -0.64
C ALA A 253 -11.24 8.36 -1.75
N ASN A 254 -11.87 7.23 -1.44
CA ASN A 254 -12.70 6.47 -2.37
C ASN A 254 -14.14 6.99 -2.38
N PHE A 255 -14.41 7.95 -3.27
CA PHE A 255 -15.76 8.50 -3.48
C PHE A 255 -16.54 7.77 -4.59
N PHE A 256 -16.02 6.67 -5.13
CA PHE A 256 -16.76 5.88 -6.11
C PHE A 256 -17.82 5.03 -5.42
N GLU A 257 -18.92 4.78 -6.12
CA GLU A 257 -20.02 3.99 -5.58
C GLU A 257 -19.56 2.54 -5.36
N LYS A 258 -19.72 2.06 -4.13
CA LYS A 258 -19.37 0.69 -3.74
C LYS A 258 -20.52 -0.23 -4.12
N LEU A 259 -20.61 -0.59 -5.40
CA LEU A 259 -21.66 -1.46 -5.92
C LEU A 259 -21.72 -2.81 -5.16
N PRO A 260 -22.92 -3.38 -4.91
CA PRO A 260 -23.06 -4.64 -4.17
C PRO A 260 -22.31 -5.83 -4.80
N ASP A 261 -22.14 -5.81 -6.12
CA ASP A 261 -21.55 -6.86 -6.93
C ASP A 261 -20.07 -6.63 -7.27
N ARG A 262 -19.43 -5.57 -6.77
CA ARG A 262 -18.03 -5.23 -7.15
C ARG A 262 -16.97 -6.28 -6.80
N HIS A 263 -17.31 -7.26 -5.97
CA HIS A 263 -16.43 -8.38 -5.64
C HIS A 263 -16.64 -9.62 -6.53
N ILE A 264 -17.69 -9.62 -7.35
CA ILE A 264 -18.02 -10.67 -8.31
C ILE A 264 -17.96 -10.17 -9.76
N ALA A 265 -18.14 -8.87 -10.00
CA ALA A 265 -18.03 -8.26 -11.31
C ALA A 265 -16.55 -8.21 -11.77
N PRO A 266 -16.27 -8.36 -13.08
CA PRO A 266 -14.90 -8.22 -13.59
C PRO A 266 -14.28 -6.87 -13.21
N TYR A 267 -13.09 -6.90 -12.59
CA TYR A 267 -12.39 -5.69 -12.15
C TYR A 267 -11.82 -4.85 -13.30
N TYR A 268 -11.61 -5.49 -14.46
CA TYR A 268 -11.14 -4.88 -15.70
C TYR A 268 -12.11 -5.28 -16.81
N SER A 269 -12.83 -4.31 -17.36
CA SER A 269 -13.66 -4.46 -18.57
C SER A 269 -12.86 -4.13 -19.83
#